data_AF-A0A5U8KAE2-F1
#
_entry.id   AF-A0A5U8KAE2-F1
#
_cell.length_a   1.000
_cell.length_b   1.000
_cell.length_c   1.000
_cell.angle_alpha   90.00
_cell.angle_beta   90.00
_cell.angle_gamma   90.00
#
_symmetry.space_group_name_H-M   'P 1'
#
loop_
_entity.id
_entity.type
_entity.pdbx_description
1 polymer ?
#
loop_
_entity_poly.entity_id
_entity_poly.type
_entity_poly.pdbx_seq_one_letter_code
_entity_poly.pdbx_strand_id
1 'polypeptide(L)'
;SGKAGMAFLTLMQEGQRLEKLLPEGWKQDFTTFFTLSTADLLALLSFCTACSLDGMQTRGTGGTTRSPLDQLEPSLAFHLRDWWQPTKENFFGSLKKPQIIAALNEAGLTGAARDAEKMKKGDAAERAEDLMRNNRWVPVWMRAPDAQTDSSDAPDTGSDTDIHKNLPDAA
;
A
#
# COMPACT_ATOMS: atom_id res chain seq x y z
N SER A 1 -0.80 -7.22 10.36
CA SER A 1 0.58 -6.93 9.91
C SER A 1 1.53 -7.76 10.74
N GLY A 2 2.68 -8.14 10.19
CA GLY A 2 3.59 -9.12 10.79
C GLY A 2 3.61 -10.43 10.00
N LYS A 3 3.88 -11.56 10.67
CA LYS A 3 4.10 -12.87 10.02
C LYS A 3 2.89 -13.45 9.25
N ALA A 4 1.71 -12.85 9.42
CA ALA A 4 0.48 -13.24 8.71
C ALA A 4 0.10 -12.24 7.60
N GLY A 5 0.88 -11.17 7.38
CA GLY A 5 0.61 -10.20 6.31
C GLY A 5 0.96 -10.74 4.93
N MET A 6 0.23 -10.30 3.90
CA MET A 6 0.46 -10.70 2.50
C MET A 6 1.91 -10.51 2.07
N ALA A 7 2.50 -9.34 2.34
CA ALA A 7 3.89 -9.04 2.03
C ALA A 7 4.86 -10.09 2.58
N PHE A 8 4.71 -10.45 3.86
CA PHE A 8 5.57 -11.43 4.51
C PHE A 8 5.36 -12.83 3.92
N LEU A 9 4.11 -13.24 3.71
CA LEU A 9 3.80 -14.56 3.15
C LEU A 9 4.37 -14.72 1.74
N THR A 10 4.21 -13.72 0.89
CA THR A 10 4.77 -13.73 -0.47
C THR A 10 6.29 -13.74 -0.45
N LEU A 11 6.93 -12.94 0.41
CA LEU A 11 8.39 -12.94 0.54
C LEU A 11 8.92 -14.30 1.02
N MET A 12 8.26 -14.92 2.00
CA MET A 12 8.64 -16.24 2.50
C MET A 12 8.43 -17.34 1.45
N GLN A 13 7.33 -17.27 0.69
CA GLN A 13 7.06 -18.19 -0.40
C GLN A 13 8.15 -18.10 -1.49
N GLU A 14 8.58 -16.88 -1.82
CA GLU A 14 9.66 -16.69 -2.79
C GLU A 14 11.00 -17.20 -2.25
N GLY A 15 11.30 -16.98 -0.98
CA GLY A 15 12.48 -17.56 -0.33
C GLY A 15 12.48 -19.09 -0.39
N GLN A 16 11.34 -19.74 -0.10
CA GLN A 16 11.20 -21.19 -0.21
C GLN A 16 11.34 -21.70 -1.66
N ARG A 17 10.88 -20.92 -2.64
CA ARG A 17 11.04 -21.26 -4.06
C ARG A 17 12.53 -21.24 -4.43
N LEU A 18 13.25 -20.19 -4.04
CA LEU A 18 14.67 -20.02 -4.31
C LEU A 18 15.53 -21.04 -3.57
N GLU A 19 15.18 -21.41 -2.34
CA GLU A 19 15.89 -22.43 -1.58
C GLU A 19 15.91 -23.80 -2.29
N LYS A 20 14.82 -24.15 -2.99
CA LYS A 20 14.73 -25.39 -3.78
C LYS A 20 15.62 -25.40 -5.01
N LEU A 21 16.08 -24.24 -5.47
CA LEU A 21 16.99 -24.11 -6.61
C LEU A 21 18.46 -24.24 -6.20
N LEU A 22 18.77 -24.24 -4.90
CA LEU A 22 20.15 -24.25 -4.44
C LEU A 22 20.84 -25.58 -4.78
N PRO A 23 21.99 -25.55 -5.48
CA PRO A 23 22.73 -26.75 -5.85
C PRO A 23 23.21 -27.55 -4.64
N GLU A 24 23.36 -28.87 -4.76
CA GLU A 24 23.95 -29.68 -3.70
C GLU A 24 25.39 -29.23 -3.41
N GLY A 25 25.77 -29.18 -2.13
CA GLY A 25 27.12 -28.76 -1.71
C GLY A 25 27.38 -27.24 -1.76
N TRP A 26 26.40 -26.40 -2.12
CA TRP A 26 26.57 -24.94 -2.26
C TRP A 26 27.17 -24.24 -1.03
N LYS A 27 26.92 -24.78 0.17
CA LYS A 27 27.46 -24.24 1.44
C LYS A 27 28.99 -24.40 1.57
N GLN A 28 29.57 -25.33 0.83
CA GLN A 28 31.01 -25.63 0.84
C GLN A 28 31.70 -25.04 -0.40
N ASP A 29 30.98 -24.95 -1.52
CA ASP A 29 31.50 -24.43 -2.79
C ASP A 29 30.45 -23.56 -3.50
N PHE A 30 30.72 -22.24 -3.52
CA PHE A 30 29.87 -21.27 -4.21
C PHE A 30 29.97 -21.35 -5.75
N THR A 31 30.99 -22.02 -6.31
CA THR A 31 31.08 -22.18 -7.77
C THR A 31 29.94 -23.05 -8.32
N THR A 32 29.30 -23.86 -7.47
CA THR A 32 28.10 -24.63 -7.82
C THR A 32 26.96 -23.75 -8.33
N PHE A 33 26.87 -22.49 -7.91
CA PHE A 33 25.87 -21.54 -8.44
C PHE A 33 26.02 -21.27 -9.93
N PHE A 34 27.21 -21.47 -10.54
CA PHE A 34 27.38 -21.36 -11.99
C PHE A 34 26.63 -22.44 -12.79
N THR A 35 26.07 -23.46 -12.11
CA THR A 35 25.17 -24.44 -12.73
C THR A 35 23.74 -23.90 -12.92
N LEU A 36 23.38 -22.81 -12.24
CA LEU A 36 22.06 -22.20 -12.34
C LEU A 36 21.94 -21.32 -13.60
N SER A 37 20.71 -21.13 -14.05
CA SER A 37 20.43 -20.18 -15.12
C SER A 37 20.75 -18.75 -14.67
N THR A 38 21.06 -17.87 -15.64
CA THR A 38 21.24 -16.43 -15.35
C THR A 38 20.00 -15.83 -14.67
N ALA A 39 18.80 -16.29 -15.04
CA ALA A 39 17.56 -15.82 -14.43
C ALA A 39 17.47 -16.19 -12.95
N ASP A 40 17.83 -17.42 -12.58
CA ASP A 40 17.81 -17.89 -11.19
C ASP A 40 18.89 -17.21 -10.35
N LEU A 41 20.07 -16.99 -10.92
CA LEU A 41 21.14 -16.22 -10.27
C LEU A 41 20.71 -14.78 -9.97
N LEU A 42 20.09 -14.11 -10.93
CA LEU A 42 19.56 -12.76 -10.74
C LEU A 42 18.43 -12.73 -9.72
N ALA A 43 17.54 -13.73 -9.72
CA ALA A 43 16.48 -13.83 -8.73
C ALA A 43 17.03 -14.03 -7.30
N LEU A 44 18.03 -14.90 -7.12
CA LEU A 44 18.73 -15.10 -5.86
C LEU A 44 19.41 -13.81 -5.38
N LEU A 45 20.16 -13.15 -6.27
CA LEU A 45 20.81 -11.88 -5.96
C LEU A 45 19.79 -10.82 -5.56
N SER A 46 18.73 -10.65 -6.35
CA SER A 46 17.65 -9.70 -6.08
C SER A 46 16.99 -9.97 -4.73
N PHE A 47 16.73 -11.23 -4.39
CA PHE A 47 16.15 -11.61 -3.10
C PHE A 47 17.10 -11.26 -1.93
N CYS A 48 18.38 -11.62 -2.04
CA CYS A 48 19.39 -11.28 -1.03
C CYS A 48 19.54 -9.76 -0.84
N THR A 49 19.57 -9.00 -1.94
CA THR A 49 19.62 -7.54 -1.89
C THR A 49 18.38 -6.99 -1.20
N ALA A 50 17.17 -7.45 -1.58
CA ALA A 50 15.92 -7.01 -0.97
C ALA A 50 15.88 -7.29 0.55
N CYS A 51 16.38 -8.45 1.00
CA CYS A 51 16.48 -8.79 2.42
C CYS A 51 17.48 -7.92 3.20
N SER A 52 18.39 -7.23 2.51
CA SER A 52 19.39 -6.35 3.11
C SER A 52 18.94 -4.88 3.18
N LEU A 53 17.81 -4.54 2.55
CA LEU A 53 17.28 -3.17 2.56
C LEU A 53 16.57 -2.88 3.89
N ASP A 54 16.97 -1.81 4.57
CA ASP A 54 16.26 -1.26 5.73
C ASP A 54 15.56 0.05 5.34
N GLY A 55 14.23 0.00 5.30
CA GLY A 55 13.38 1.16 5.02
C GLY A 55 12.77 1.81 6.26
N MET A 56 13.23 1.45 7.47
CA MET A 56 12.62 1.95 8.71
C MET A 56 12.69 3.48 8.79
N GLN A 57 11.52 4.12 8.78
CA GLN A 57 11.41 5.55 9.04
C GLN A 57 11.08 5.77 10.53
N THR A 58 11.87 6.61 11.19
CA THR A 58 11.61 7.01 12.58
C THR A 58 10.67 8.21 12.61
N ARG A 59 9.73 8.22 13.56
CA ARG A 59 8.79 9.33 13.76
C ARG A 59 9.16 10.12 15.01
N GLY A 60 9.43 11.40 14.85
CA GLY A 60 9.72 12.35 15.93
C GLY A 60 8.68 13.48 16.03
N THR A 61 8.91 14.41 16.95
CA THR A 61 8.03 15.56 17.23
C THR A 61 7.88 16.53 16.05
N GLY A 62 8.70 16.40 15.01
CA GLY A 62 8.71 17.23 13.81
C GLY A 62 8.32 16.52 12.50
N GLY A 63 7.84 15.28 12.55
CA GLY A 63 7.45 14.51 11.37
C GLY A 63 8.13 13.15 11.25
N THR A 64 8.02 12.56 10.06
CA THR A 64 8.65 11.29 9.70
C THR A 64 9.93 11.57 8.92
N THR A 65 11.04 10.94 9.29
CA THR A 65 12.31 11.08 8.57
C THR A 65 12.19 10.46 7.18
N ARG A 66 12.73 11.14 6.14
CA ARG A 66 12.82 10.58 4.79
C ARG A 66 13.75 9.37 4.77
N SER A 67 13.38 8.34 4.02
CA SER A 67 14.26 7.19 3.79
C SER A 67 15.12 7.42 2.55
N PRO A 68 16.40 6.98 2.54
CA PRO A 68 17.17 6.87 1.30
C PRO A 68 16.46 6.01 0.24
N LEU A 69 15.53 5.16 0.66
CA LEU A 69 14.75 4.27 -0.20
C LEU A 69 13.48 4.90 -0.77
N ASP A 70 13.17 6.16 -0.44
CA ASP A 70 11.95 6.85 -0.90
C ASP A 70 11.83 6.87 -2.45
N GLN A 71 12.96 6.83 -3.16
CA GLN A 71 13.00 6.82 -4.64
C GLN A 71 12.83 5.42 -5.25
N LEU A 72 12.90 4.34 -4.46
CA LEU A 72 12.75 2.98 -4.97
C LEU A 72 11.30 2.68 -5.33
N GLU A 73 10.34 3.18 -4.55
CA GLU A 73 8.90 2.96 -4.80
C GLU A 73 8.49 3.41 -6.21
N PRO A 74 8.72 4.67 -6.63
CA PRO A 74 8.39 5.11 -8.00
C PRO A 74 9.24 4.42 -9.08
N SER A 75 10.52 4.15 -8.80
CA SER A 75 11.41 3.52 -9.79
C SER A 75 11.02 2.07 -10.13
N LEU A 76 10.43 1.37 -9.16
CA LEU A 76 9.97 -0.01 -9.32
C LEU A 76 8.49 -0.10 -9.72
N ALA A 77 7.78 1.04 -9.88
CA ALA A 77 6.32 1.09 -9.96
C ALA A 77 5.65 0.23 -8.85
N PHE A 78 6.28 0.24 -7.67
CA PHE A 78 5.83 -0.46 -6.49
C PHE A 78 4.93 0.47 -5.70
N HIS A 79 3.94 -0.06 -4.98
CA HIS A 79 3.22 0.73 -3.98
C HIS A 79 2.98 -0.04 -2.70
N LEU A 80 3.26 0.57 -1.55
CA LEU A 80 3.07 -0.10 -0.25
C LEU A 80 1.61 -0.52 0.00
N ARG A 81 0.65 0.25 -0.54
CA ARG A 81 -0.80 -0.01 -0.46
C ARG A 81 -1.25 -1.33 -1.11
N ASP A 82 -0.41 -1.95 -1.94
CA ASP A 82 -0.72 -3.24 -2.57
C ASP A 82 -0.38 -4.42 -1.66
N TRP A 83 0.43 -4.16 -0.63
CA TRP A 83 0.99 -5.18 0.26
C TRP A 83 0.55 -5.01 1.72
N TRP A 84 -0.07 -3.87 2.03
CA TRP A 84 -0.55 -3.54 3.36
C TRP A 84 -1.91 -2.83 3.29
N GLN A 85 -2.81 -3.23 4.19
CA GLN A 85 -4.11 -2.59 4.41
C GLN A 85 -4.36 -2.39 5.90
N PRO A 86 -5.06 -1.32 6.31
CA PRO A 86 -5.38 -1.10 7.71
C PRO A 86 -6.47 -2.08 8.16
N THR A 87 -6.26 -2.72 9.30
CA THR A 87 -7.26 -3.58 9.97
C THR A 87 -7.39 -3.19 11.43
N LYS A 88 -8.45 -3.67 12.08
CA LYS A 88 -8.66 -3.55 13.52
C LYS A 88 -7.48 -4.10 14.29
N GLU A 89 -6.96 -5.26 13.89
CA GLU A 89 -5.85 -5.90 14.59
C GLU A 89 -4.50 -5.20 14.36
N ASN A 90 -4.25 -4.71 13.14
CA ASN A 90 -2.93 -4.20 12.77
C ASN A 90 -2.74 -2.68 12.93
N PHE A 91 -3.83 -1.91 12.98
CA PHE A 91 -3.78 -0.45 12.94
C PHE A 91 -4.85 0.18 13.82
N PHE A 92 -6.14 0.07 13.47
CA PHE A 92 -7.21 0.81 14.14
C PHE A 92 -7.38 0.45 15.62
N GLY A 93 -7.07 -0.79 16.00
CA GLY A 93 -7.10 -1.24 17.39
C GLY A 93 -6.08 -0.53 18.29
N SER A 94 -4.96 -0.05 17.73
CA SER A 94 -3.95 0.72 18.47
C SER A 94 -4.27 2.21 18.57
N LEU A 95 -5.10 2.73 17.66
CA LEU A 95 -5.48 4.13 17.60
C LEU A 95 -6.50 4.52 18.68
N LYS A 96 -6.44 5.78 19.13
CA LYS A 96 -7.52 6.38 19.90
C LYS A 96 -8.71 6.67 18.99
N LYS A 97 -9.94 6.65 19.54
CA LYS A 97 -11.17 6.90 18.77
C LYS A 97 -11.13 8.17 17.89
N PRO A 98 -10.63 9.34 18.38
CA PRO A 98 -10.50 10.53 17.51
C PRO A 98 -9.56 10.32 16.32
N GLN A 99 -8.53 9.48 16.46
CA GLN A 99 -7.59 9.18 15.37
C GLN A 99 -8.23 8.25 14.33
N ILE A 100 -9.12 7.33 14.74
CA ILE A 100 -9.91 6.50 13.81
C ILE A 100 -10.84 7.40 12.98
N ILE A 101 -11.52 8.34 13.63
CA ILE A 101 -12.39 9.33 12.96
C ILE A 101 -11.58 10.19 11.97
N ALA A 102 -10.40 10.66 12.38
CA ALA A 102 -9.51 11.41 11.51
C ALA A 102 -9.07 10.59 10.29
N ALA A 103 -8.72 9.31 10.46
CA ALA A 103 -8.39 8.42 9.36
C ALA A 103 -9.56 8.23 8.39
N LEU A 104 -10.79 8.04 8.91
CA LEU A 104 -12.00 7.95 8.08
C LEU A 104 -12.24 9.22 7.26
N ASN A 105 -12.05 10.39 7.85
CA ASN A 105 -12.15 11.66 7.13
C ASN A 105 -11.05 11.79 6.06
N GLU A 106 -9.81 11.41 6.37
CA GLU A 106 -8.68 11.43 5.41
C GLU A 106 -8.94 10.49 4.22
N ALA A 107 -9.64 9.39 4.45
CA ALA A 107 -10.07 8.46 3.42
C ALA A 107 -11.32 8.92 2.62
N GLY A 108 -11.83 10.12 2.87
CA GLY A 108 -13.06 10.65 2.24
C GLY A 108 -14.36 10.06 2.79
N LEU A 109 -14.30 9.22 3.82
CA LEU A 109 -15.45 8.53 4.43
C LEU A 109 -16.09 9.38 5.54
N THR A 110 -16.43 10.62 5.22
CA THR A 110 -16.91 11.62 6.21
C THR A 110 -18.22 11.22 6.90
N GLY A 111 -19.13 10.53 6.19
CA GLY A 111 -20.34 9.96 6.78
C GLY A 111 -20.04 8.91 7.85
N ALA A 112 -19.14 7.97 7.54
CA ALA A 112 -18.71 6.95 8.48
C ALA A 112 -17.91 7.54 9.66
N ALA A 113 -17.18 8.63 9.43
CA ALA A 113 -16.49 9.36 10.50
C ALA A 113 -17.49 9.93 11.53
N ARG A 114 -18.61 10.50 11.07
CA ARG A 114 -19.71 10.97 11.93
C ARG A 114 -20.40 9.83 12.69
N ASP A 115 -20.60 8.69 12.04
CA ASP A 115 -21.16 7.50 12.71
C ASP A 115 -20.21 7.02 13.81
N ALA A 116 -18.91 6.96 13.52
CA ALA A 116 -17.87 6.55 14.46
C ALA A 116 -17.81 7.44 15.72
N GLU A 117 -18.21 8.71 15.67
CA GLU A 117 -18.32 9.57 16.85
C GLU A 117 -19.29 9.03 17.90
N LYS A 118 -20.33 8.31 17.50
CA LYS A 118 -21.35 7.75 18.40
C LYS A 118 -21.08 6.31 18.80
N MET A 119 -20.12 5.63 18.16
CA MET A 119 -19.79 4.23 18.40
C MET A 119 -18.78 4.04 19.57
N LYS A 120 -18.69 2.83 20.10
CA LYS A 120 -17.56 2.46 20.96
C LYS A 120 -16.29 2.33 20.11
N LYS A 121 -15.12 2.51 20.73
CA LYS A 121 -13.81 2.44 20.04
C LYS A 121 -13.63 1.13 19.26
N GLY A 122 -14.01 -0.01 19.85
CA GLY A 122 -13.89 -1.32 19.21
C GLY A 122 -14.73 -1.43 17.94
N ASP A 123 -15.99 -1.00 18.01
CA ASP A 123 -16.93 -1.02 16.89
C ASP A 123 -16.51 -0.03 15.79
N ALA A 124 -16.02 1.15 16.18
CA ALA A 124 -15.47 2.11 15.24
C ALA A 124 -14.25 1.56 14.48
N ALA A 125 -13.37 0.82 15.17
CA ALA A 125 -12.21 0.19 14.54
C ALA A 125 -12.59 -0.91 13.55
N GLU A 126 -13.60 -1.71 13.88
CA GLU A 126 -14.15 -2.76 13.01
C GLU A 126 -14.84 -2.16 11.78
N ARG A 127 -15.68 -1.15 12.00
CA ARG A 127 -16.35 -0.43 10.92
C ARG A 127 -15.36 0.25 9.98
N ALA A 128 -14.26 0.79 10.52
CA ALA A 128 -13.21 1.39 9.71
C ALA A 128 -12.46 0.35 8.86
N GLU A 129 -12.17 -0.83 9.40
CA GLU A 129 -11.58 -1.93 8.63
C GLU A 129 -12.45 -2.31 7.44
N ASP A 130 -13.76 -2.50 7.65
CA ASP A 130 -14.65 -2.94 6.57
C ASP A 130 -14.78 -1.91 5.45
N LEU A 131 -14.85 -0.63 5.80
CA LEU A 131 -14.97 0.45 4.82
C LEU A 131 -13.67 0.71 4.06
N MET A 132 -12.52 0.52 4.72
CA MET A 132 -11.21 0.75 4.10
C MET A 132 -10.63 -0.49 3.42
N ARG A 133 -11.28 -1.65 3.52
CA ARG A 133 -10.83 -2.90 2.91
C ARG A 133 -10.53 -2.78 1.41
N ASN A 134 -11.29 -1.94 0.69
CA ASN A 134 -11.20 -1.81 -0.76
C ASN A 134 -10.65 -0.45 -1.24
N ASN A 135 -10.33 0.49 -0.35
CA ASN A 135 -10.07 1.88 -0.76
C ASN A 135 -8.58 2.22 -0.99
N ARG A 136 -7.68 1.21 -1.05
CA ARG A 136 -6.20 1.34 -1.16
C ARG A 136 -5.61 2.45 -0.25
N TRP A 137 -6.31 2.82 0.82
CA TRP A 137 -5.91 3.92 1.68
C TRP A 137 -4.81 3.44 2.61
N VAL A 138 -3.78 4.29 2.72
CA VAL A 138 -2.74 4.15 3.72
C VAL A 138 -2.53 5.51 4.38
N PRO A 139 -2.14 5.55 5.66
CA PRO A 139 -1.89 6.81 6.36
C PRO A 139 -0.86 7.68 5.61
N VAL A 140 -0.98 9.01 5.71
CA VAL A 140 -0.07 9.97 5.05
C VAL A 140 1.40 9.57 5.08
N TRP A 141 1.89 9.15 6.25
CA TRP A 141 3.29 8.84 6.50
C TRP A 141 3.76 7.50 5.89
N MET A 142 2.84 6.69 5.37
CA MET A 142 3.13 5.49 4.58
C MET A 142 3.02 5.74 3.07
N ARG A 143 2.61 6.93 2.62
CA ARG A 143 2.47 7.24 1.20
C ARG A 143 3.83 7.59 0.60
N ALA A 144 4.07 7.12 -0.63
CA ALA A 144 5.18 7.58 -1.45
C ALA A 144 5.15 9.12 -1.59
N PRO A 145 6.32 9.79 -1.67
CA PRO A 145 6.39 11.24 -1.87
C PRO A 145 5.58 11.75 -3.07
N ASP A 146 5.45 10.95 -4.14
CA ASP A 146 4.82 11.34 -5.39
C ASP A 146 3.36 10.84 -5.55
N ALA A 147 2.83 10.11 -4.56
CA ALA A 147 1.47 9.54 -4.60
C ALA A 147 0.33 10.59 -4.44
N GLN A 148 0.66 11.89 -4.43
CA GLN A 148 -0.35 12.96 -4.40
C GLN A 148 -1.01 13.22 -5.77
N THR A 149 -0.54 12.59 -6.85
CA THR A 149 -0.99 12.91 -8.21
C THR A 149 -2.14 12.03 -8.73
N ASP A 150 -2.47 10.90 -8.08
CA ASP A 150 -3.42 9.91 -8.63
C ASP A 150 -4.86 10.03 -8.10
N SER A 151 -5.18 11.02 -7.27
CA SER A 151 -6.56 11.26 -6.79
C SER A 151 -7.42 12.00 -7.82
N SER A 152 -7.59 11.42 -9.00
CA SER A 152 -8.57 11.85 -10.01
C SER A 152 -9.07 10.66 -10.85
N ASP A 153 -9.66 9.66 -10.19
CA ASP A 153 -10.60 8.75 -10.85
C ASP A 153 -11.99 9.02 -10.28
N ALA A 154 -12.63 10.07 -10.81
CA ALA A 154 -14.07 10.26 -10.71
C ALA A 154 -14.69 9.81 -12.05
N PRO A 155 -15.79 9.05 -12.04
CA PRO A 155 -16.44 8.65 -13.28
C PRO A 155 -17.06 9.89 -13.94
N ASP A 156 -16.60 10.19 -15.14
CA ASP A 156 -17.16 11.22 -16.02
C ASP A 156 -18.63 10.89 -16.28
N THR A 157 -19.52 11.59 -15.57
CA THR A 157 -20.95 11.51 -15.81
C THR A 157 -21.29 12.67 -16.72
N GLY A 158 -21.12 12.45 -18.02
CA GLY A 158 -21.51 13.40 -19.06
C GLY A 158 -23.03 13.61 -19.03
N SER A 159 -23.46 14.70 -18.39
CA SER A 159 -24.78 15.28 -18.58
C SER A 159 -24.62 16.58 -19.35
N ASP A 160 -24.80 16.54 -20.67
CA ASP A 160 -24.99 17.74 -21.48
C ASP A 160 -26.46 17.79 -21.91
N THR A 161 -27.24 18.55 -21.15
CA THR A 161 -28.64 18.90 -21.46
C THR A 161 -28.66 20.10 -22.40
N ASP A 162 -29.26 19.87 -23.57
CA ASP A 162 -30.02 20.78 -24.45
C ASP A 162 -29.92 22.29 -24.20
N ILE A 163 -29.37 23.01 -25.19
CA ILE A 163 -29.79 24.38 -25.50
C ILE A 163 -30.32 24.42 -26.94
N HIS A 164 -31.65 24.29 -27.04
CA HIS A 164 -32.44 24.61 -28.22
C HIS A 164 -32.23 26.08 -28.65
N LYS A 165 -31.68 26.31 -29.85
CA LYS A 165 -31.68 27.62 -30.51
C LYS A 165 -32.80 27.67 -31.55
N ASN A 166 -33.91 28.32 -31.18
CA ASN A 166 -34.98 28.72 -32.09
C ASN A 166 -34.48 29.79 -33.06
N LEU A 167 -34.76 29.63 -34.36
CA LEU A 167 -34.60 30.65 -35.40
C LEU A 167 -36.00 30.90 -36.02
N PRO A 168 -36.49 32.14 -36.11
CA PRO A 168 -37.73 32.41 -36.83
C PRO A 168 -37.46 32.66 -38.32
N ASP A 169 -38.40 32.18 -39.13
CA ASP A 169 -38.48 32.34 -40.58
C ASP A 169 -39.02 33.74 -41.01
N ALA A 170 -38.72 34.06 -42.27
CA ALA A 170 -39.35 35.02 -43.18
C ALA A 170 -38.92 36.51 -43.13
N ALA A 171 -38.26 36.97 -44.20
CA ALA A 171 -38.91 37.53 -45.41
C ALA A 171 -37.91 37.66 -46.57
#